data_AF-A0A1V5FHK2-F1
#
_entry.id   AF-A0A1V5FHK2-F1
#
_cell.length_a   1.000
_cell.length_b   1.000
_cell.length_c   1.000
_cell.angle_alpha   90.00
_cell.angle_beta   90.00
_cell.angle_gamma   90.00
#
_symmetry.space_group_name_H-M   'P 1'
#
loop_
_entity.id
_entity.type
_entity.pdbx_description
1 polymer ?
#
loop_
_entity_poly.entity_id
_entity_poly.type
_entity_poly.pdbx_seq_one_letter_code
_entity_poly.pdbx_strand_id
1 'polypeptide(L)'
;MLGGVGDTSVIMRTVPIALTSTLYGILFANLLFLPLAVKVRERTDHELLLQKIILEGAVAIAAKMHPRILEVKLKSFLTPSQREGRLVSLARIERKFHIRPSAEATFDANGEAFSVEIGAEGREASGRAGQGEAN
;
A
#
# COMPACT_ATOMS: atom_id res chain seq x y z
N MET A 1 -54.86 -3.67 15.01
CA MET A 1 -54.76 -4.80 15.98
C MET A 1 -55.77 -4.61 17.13
N LEU A 2 -57.04 -4.34 16.81
CA LEU A 2 -58.14 -4.24 17.79
C LEU A 2 -59.37 -5.03 17.30
N GLY A 3 -59.15 -6.08 16.50
CA GLY A 3 -60.21 -6.87 15.86
C GLY A 3 -60.37 -8.25 16.48
N GLY A 4 -60.53 -8.33 17.80
CA GLY A 4 -60.63 -9.62 18.51
C GLY A 4 -60.36 -9.55 20.01
N VAL A 5 -60.62 -8.40 20.64
CA VAL A 5 -60.49 -8.23 22.10
C VAL A 5 -61.61 -9.02 22.77
N GLY A 6 -61.40 -10.33 22.94
CA GLY A 6 -62.39 -11.26 23.49
C GLY A 6 -62.15 -12.72 23.09
N ASP A 7 -61.55 -12.97 21.91
CA ASP A 7 -61.27 -14.33 21.43
C ASP A 7 -59.85 -14.78 21.75
N THR A 8 -59.73 -15.67 22.74
CA THR A 8 -58.45 -16.27 23.18
C THR A 8 -57.69 -16.95 22.04
N SER A 9 -58.41 -17.52 21.06
CA SER A 9 -57.81 -18.16 19.88
C SER A 9 -57.02 -17.18 18.99
N VAL A 10 -57.54 -15.96 18.81
CA VAL A 10 -56.89 -14.93 17.98
C VAL A 10 -55.64 -14.40 18.66
N ILE A 11 -55.68 -14.20 19.98
CA ILE A 11 -54.53 -13.78 20.78
C ILE A 11 -53.41 -14.84 20.67
N MET A 12 -53.75 -16.10 20.87
CA MET A 12 -52.80 -17.21 20.78
C MET A 12 -52.16 -17.35 19.39
N ARG A 13 -52.90 -17.03 18.31
CA ARG A 13 -52.35 -17.09 16.94
C ARG A 13 -51.48 -15.89 16.57
N THR A 14 -51.78 -14.70 17.10
CA THR A 14 -51.17 -13.44 16.64
C THR A 14 -49.98 -12.98 17.48
N VAL A 15 -50.02 -13.17 18.80
CA VAL A 15 -48.95 -12.72 19.71
C VAL A 15 -47.61 -13.43 19.46
N PRO A 16 -47.54 -14.75 19.25
CA PRO A 16 -46.27 -15.42 18.96
C PRO A 16 -45.60 -14.92 17.69
N ILE A 17 -46.38 -14.55 16.67
CA ILE A 17 -45.85 -14.00 15.40
C ILE A 17 -45.21 -12.64 15.65
N ALA A 18 -45.85 -11.78 16.46
CA ALA A 18 -45.29 -10.49 16.85
C ALA A 18 -43.97 -10.66 17.64
N LEU A 19 -43.95 -11.57 18.62
CA LEU A 19 -42.75 -11.84 19.42
C LEU A 19 -41.61 -12.43 18.59
N THR A 20 -41.92 -13.33 17.65
CA THR A 20 -40.91 -13.92 16.75
C THR A 20 -40.31 -12.86 15.82
N SER A 21 -41.12 -11.92 15.34
CA SER A 21 -40.64 -10.78 14.55
C SER A 21 -39.66 -9.90 15.35
N THR A 22 -39.99 -9.58 16.60
CA THR A 22 -39.10 -8.83 17.49
C THR A 22 -37.82 -9.60 17.81
N LEU A 23 -37.92 -10.91 18.06
CA LEU A 23 -36.77 -11.77 18.31
C LEU A 23 -35.81 -11.77 17.11
N TYR A 24 -36.31 -11.98 15.89
CA TYR A 24 -35.49 -11.92 14.68
C TYR A 24 -34.85 -10.55 14.49
N GLY A 25 -35.58 -9.46 14.75
CA GLY A 25 -35.03 -8.10 14.66
C GLY A 25 -33.82 -7.89 15.58
N ILE A 26 -33.97 -8.21 16.86
CA ILE A 26 -32.89 -8.04 17.85
C ILE A 26 -31.71 -8.99 17.55
N LEU A 27 -32.01 -10.22 17.12
CA LEU A 27 -30.99 -11.20 16.74
C LEU A 27 -30.15 -10.70 15.56
N PHE A 28 -30.79 -10.22 14.49
CA PHE A 28 -30.10 -9.70 13.32
C PHE A 28 -29.35 -8.39 13.60
N ALA A 29 -29.93 -7.49 14.42
CA ALA A 29 -29.26 -6.27 14.86
C ALA A 29 -27.90 -6.58 15.51
N ASN A 30 -27.90 -7.44 16.53
CA ASN A 30 -26.72 -7.68 17.34
C ASN A 30 -25.72 -8.65 16.71
N LEU A 31 -26.18 -9.67 15.95
CA LEU A 31 -25.28 -10.68 15.37
C LEU A 31 -24.79 -10.36 13.97
N LEU A 32 -25.58 -9.67 13.14
CA LEU A 32 -25.19 -9.41 11.74
C LEU A 32 -24.81 -7.94 11.52
N PHE A 33 -25.70 -7.01 11.90
CA PHE A 33 -25.50 -5.60 11.56
C PHE A 33 -24.38 -4.95 12.37
N LEU A 34 -24.24 -5.28 13.66
CA LEU A 34 -23.15 -4.77 14.50
C LEU A 34 -21.75 -5.13 13.98
N PRO A 35 -21.38 -6.41 13.78
CA PRO A 35 -20.05 -6.76 13.29
C PRO A 35 -19.80 -6.28 11.85
N LEU A 36 -20.85 -6.23 11.01
CA LEU A 36 -20.75 -5.69 9.66
C LEU A 36 -20.40 -4.19 9.69
N ALA A 37 -21.07 -3.41 10.53
CA ALA A 37 -20.82 -1.99 10.68
C ALA A 37 -19.39 -1.72 11.17
N VAL A 38 -18.91 -2.49 12.15
CA VAL A 38 -17.52 -2.39 12.63
C VAL A 38 -16.54 -2.70 11.50
N LYS A 39 -16.80 -3.73 10.70
CA LYS A 39 -15.88 -4.12 9.63
C LYS A 39 -15.78 -3.07 8.53
N VAL A 40 -16.92 -2.49 8.13
CA VAL A 40 -16.94 -1.39 7.14
C VAL A 40 -16.21 -0.18 7.71
N ARG A 41 -16.51 0.20 8.96
CA ARG A 41 -15.87 1.34 9.61
C ARG A 41 -14.35 1.19 9.70
N GLU A 42 -13.87 0.01 10.09
CA GLU A 42 -12.43 -0.28 10.13
C GLU A 42 -11.77 -0.06 8.75
N ARG A 43 -12.39 -0.59 7.69
CA ARG A 43 -11.88 -0.39 6.31
C ARG A 43 -11.89 1.09 5.91
N THR A 44 -12.96 1.80 6.24
CA THR A 44 -13.07 3.24 5.97
C THR A 44 -12.01 4.03 6.73
N ASP A 45 -11.75 3.73 8.00
CA ASP A 45 -10.76 4.43 8.80
C ASP A 45 -9.34 4.20 8.25
N HIS A 46 -9.02 2.99 7.79
CA HIS A 46 -7.75 2.71 7.10
C HIS A 46 -7.59 3.49 5.79
N GLU A 47 -8.65 3.55 4.98
CA GLU A 47 -8.64 4.30 3.71
C GLU A 47 -8.49 5.81 3.95
N LEU A 48 -9.21 6.35 4.94
CA LEU A 48 -9.10 7.75 5.34
C LEU A 48 -7.70 8.09 5.85
N LEU A 49 -7.08 7.20 6.63
CA LEU A 49 -5.70 7.39 7.08
C LEU A 49 -4.74 7.45 5.88
N LEU A 50 -4.88 6.55 4.91
CA LEU A 50 -4.02 6.50 3.73
C LEU A 50 -4.17 7.75 2.86
N GLN A 51 -5.42 8.19 2.62
CA GLN A 51 -5.71 9.43 1.91
C GLN A 51 -5.14 10.65 2.65
N LYS A 52 -5.22 10.68 3.98
CA LYS A 52 -4.64 11.76 4.80
C LYS A 52 -3.12 11.81 4.68
N ILE A 53 -2.44 10.65 4.70
CA ILE A 53 -0.99 10.58 4.52
C ILE A 53 -0.58 11.12 3.13
N ILE A 54 -1.31 10.74 2.08
CA ILE A 54 -1.05 11.20 0.71
C ILE A 54 -1.27 12.72 0.60
N LEU A 55 -2.37 13.23 1.15
CA LEU A 55 -2.69 14.66 1.15
C LEU A 55 -1.57 15.47 1.83
N GLU A 56 -1.14 15.04 3.01
CA GLU A 56 -0.10 15.73 3.76
C GLU A 56 1.26 15.65 3.08
N GLY A 57 1.54 14.54 2.40
CA GLY A 57 2.69 14.38 1.53
C GLY A 57 2.67 15.38 0.37
N ALA A 58 1.53 15.48 -0.34
CA ALA A 58 1.36 16.39 -1.47
C ALA A 58 1.49 17.87 -1.05
N VAL A 59 0.84 18.25 0.05
CA VAL A 59 0.92 19.62 0.61
C VAL A 59 2.36 19.97 1.02
N ALA A 60 3.07 19.03 1.65
CA ALA A 60 4.45 19.25 2.06
C ALA A 60 5.43 19.40 0.88
N ILE A 61 5.23 18.64 -0.19
CA ILE A 61 6.01 18.79 -1.44
C ILE A 61 5.75 20.17 -2.05
N ALA A 62 4.48 20.59 -2.12
CA ALA A 62 4.12 21.92 -2.62
C ALA A 62 4.72 23.06 -1.77
N ALA A 63 4.80 22.86 -0.44
CA ALA A 63 5.42 23.80 0.49
C ALA A 63 6.97 23.78 0.48
N LYS A 64 7.62 22.99 -0.39
CA LYS A 64 9.09 22.83 -0.46
C LYS A 64 9.72 22.44 0.88
N MET A 65 9.05 21.60 1.67
CA MET A 65 9.58 21.11 2.94
C MET A 65 10.83 20.25 2.73
N HIS A 66 11.81 20.34 3.63
CA HIS A 66 13.02 19.52 3.56
C HIS A 66 12.67 18.01 3.64
N PRO A 67 13.17 17.16 2.72
CA PRO A 67 12.75 15.76 2.59
C PRO A 67 12.90 14.94 3.88
N ARG A 68 13.95 15.20 4.66
CA ARG A 68 14.19 14.55 5.96
C ARG A 68 13.08 14.81 6.96
N ILE A 69 12.54 16.03 6.98
CA ILE A 69 11.49 16.45 7.92
C ILE A 69 10.15 15.87 7.47
N LEU A 70 9.90 15.87 6.16
CA LEU A 70 8.73 15.22 5.56
C LEU A 70 8.68 13.72 5.91
N GLU A 71 9.80 13.01 5.76
CA GLU A 71 9.89 11.58 6.07
C GLU A 71 9.55 11.28 7.53
N VAL A 72 10.08 12.06 8.48
CA VAL A 72 9.77 11.90 9.91
C VAL A 72 8.29 12.17 10.19
N LYS A 73 7.71 13.19 9.54
CA LYS A 73 6.28 13.52 9.68
C LYS A 73 5.38 12.43 9.09
N LEU A 74 5.72 11.86 7.93
CA LEU A 74 4.91 10.77 7.34
C LEU A 74 5.05 9.47 8.13
N LYS A 75 6.24 9.18 8.65
CA LYS A 75 6.48 8.00 9.52
C LYS A 75 5.73 8.08 10.85
N SER A 76 5.39 9.28 11.34
CA SER A 76 4.63 9.41 12.59
C SER A 76 3.16 8.98 12.45
N PHE A 77 2.58 9.07 11.25
CA PHE A 77 1.23 8.58 10.96
C PHE A 77 1.13 7.06 10.88
N LEU A 78 2.25 6.35 10.75
CA LEU A 78 2.31 4.89 10.72
C LEU A 78 2.49 4.32 12.13
N THR A 79 1.73 3.29 12.46
CA THR A 79 1.94 2.49 13.67
C THR A 79 3.30 1.77 13.61
N PRO A 80 3.95 1.48 14.76
CA PRO A 80 5.28 0.84 14.79
C PRO A 80 5.36 -0.43 13.94
N SER A 81 4.31 -1.26 13.95
CA SER A 81 4.21 -2.50 13.16
C SER A 81 4.13 -2.27 11.65
N GLN A 82 3.74 -1.08 11.20
CA GLN A 82 3.65 -0.70 9.79
C GLN A 82 4.90 0.06 9.30
N ARG A 83 5.78 0.50 10.22
CA ARG A 83 7.04 1.18 9.87
C ARG A 83 8.07 0.23 9.28
N GLU A 84 7.95 -1.05 9.63
CA GLU A 84 8.77 -2.13 9.10
C GLU A 84 8.16 -2.62 7.78
N GLY A 85 8.21 -1.76 6.77
CA GLY A 85 7.82 -2.12 5.43
C GLY A 85 8.65 -3.32 5.00
N ARG A 86 7.99 -4.45 4.73
CA ARG A 86 8.58 -5.64 4.10
C ARG A 86 9.44 -5.16 2.92
N LEU A 87 10.76 -5.09 3.11
CA LEU A 87 11.71 -4.67 2.08
C LEU A 87 11.51 -5.60 0.91
N VAL A 88 10.77 -5.14 -0.10
CA VAL A 88 10.64 -5.89 -1.35
C VAL A 88 12.02 -5.80 -1.98
N SER A 89 12.78 -6.90 -1.92
CA SER A 89 14.10 -7.00 -2.54
C SER A 89 14.01 -6.49 -3.97
N LEU A 90 14.82 -5.49 -4.30
CA LEU A 90 14.85 -4.80 -5.60
C LEU A 90 14.89 -5.78 -6.79
N ALA A 91 15.50 -6.95 -6.59
CA ALA A 91 15.53 -8.08 -7.52
C ALA A 91 14.15 -8.55 -8.05
N ARG A 92 13.04 -8.23 -7.36
CA ARG A 92 11.67 -8.58 -7.78
C ARG A 92 10.97 -7.49 -8.59
N ILE A 93 11.40 -6.23 -8.47
CA ILE A 93 10.84 -5.09 -9.21
C ILE A 93 11.54 -4.98 -10.58
N GLU A 94 12.84 -5.24 -10.62
CA GLU A 94 13.67 -5.14 -11.83
C GLU A 94 13.28 -6.15 -12.93
N ARG A 95 12.83 -7.37 -12.55
CA ARG A 95 12.35 -8.35 -13.54
C ARG A 95 10.96 -8.05 -14.11
N LYS A 96 10.15 -7.20 -13.46
CA LYS A 96 8.78 -6.90 -13.92
C LYS A 96 8.71 -5.64 -14.79
N PHE A 97 9.65 -4.73 -14.64
CA PHE A 97 9.77 -3.55 -15.48
C PHE A 97 11.16 -3.55 -16.10
N HIS A 98 11.25 -3.87 -17.39
CA HIS A 98 12.46 -3.75 -18.23
C HIS A 98 12.88 -2.27 -18.35
N ILE A 99 13.22 -1.65 -17.22
CA ILE A 99 13.80 -0.32 -17.17
C ILE A 99 15.26 -0.55 -17.48
N ARG A 100 15.65 -0.24 -18.71
CA ARG A 100 17.04 -0.01 -19.04
C ARG A 100 17.53 1.01 -18.00
N PRO A 101 18.53 0.70 -17.15
CA PRO A 101 19.11 1.71 -16.29
C PRO A 101 19.71 2.73 -17.26
N SER A 102 18.99 3.81 -17.52
CA SER A 102 19.53 4.98 -18.18
C SER A 102 20.58 5.47 -17.21
N ALA A 103 21.82 5.10 -17.54
CA ALA A 103 23.11 5.53 -17.03
C ALA A 103 23.02 6.39 -15.76
N GLU A 104 23.70 5.95 -14.72
CA GLU A 104 24.19 6.82 -13.66
C GLU A 104 24.65 8.15 -14.28
N ALA A 105 23.80 9.16 -14.21
CA ALA A 105 24.22 10.52 -14.42
C ALA A 105 24.95 10.87 -13.13
N THR A 106 26.20 10.42 -13.06
CA THR A 106 27.16 10.89 -12.08
C THR A 106 27.46 12.33 -12.49
N PHE A 107 26.64 13.24 -11.98
CA PHE A 107 26.90 14.66 -12.07
C PHE A 107 28.06 14.97 -11.14
N ASP A 108 29.04 15.71 -11.66
CA ASP A 108 30.14 16.24 -10.86
C ASP A 108 29.64 17.32 -9.88
N ALA A 109 30.52 17.78 -8.99
CA ALA A 109 30.19 18.81 -8.00
C ALA A 109 29.79 20.17 -8.60
N ASN A 110 29.82 20.31 -9.94
CA ASN A 110 29.49 21.52 -10.69
C ASN A 110 28.27 21.36 -11.63
N GLY A 111 27.66 20.17 -11.69
CA GLY A 111 26.38 19.95 -12.37
C GLY A 111 26.45 19.75 -13.89
N GLU A 112 27.61 19.41 -14.46
CA GLU A 112 27.75 19.17 -15.91
C GLU A 112 27.68 17.66 -16.23
N ALA A 113 26.95 17.29 -17.28
CA ALA A 113 26.78 15.90 -17.72
C ALA A 113 27.88 15.51 -18.71
N PHE A 114 28.71 14.51 -18.36
CA PHE A 114 29.76 13.99 -19.25
C PHE A 114 29.34 12.66 -19.90
N SER A 115 29.28 12.64 -21.22
CA SER A 115 29.07 11.42 -22.02
C SER A 115 30.41 10.82 -22.42
N VAL A 116 30.84 9.74 -21.76
CA VAL A 116 31.98 8.93 -22.25
C VAL A 116 31.47 7.94 -23.29
N GLU A 117 31.71 8.24 -24.57
CA GLU A 117 31.74 7.21 -25.61
C GLU A 117 32.94 6.30 -25.35
N ILE A 118 32.70 5.07 -24.88
CA ILE A 118 33.73 4.04 -24.88
C ILE A 118 33.90 3.58 -26.33
N GLY A 119 34.77 4.27 -27.04
CA GLY A 119 35.24 3.91 -28.37
C GLY A 119 35.92 2.54 -28.34
N ALA A 120 35.36 1.61 -29.10
CA ALA A 120 36.05 0.42 -29.55
C ALA A 120 37.12 0.84 -30.56
N GLU A 121 38.37 1.02 -30.14
CA GLU A 121 39.56 0.77 -30.96
C GLU A 121 40.85 0.89 -30.14
N GLY A 122 41.77 -0.04 -30.37
CA GLY A 122 43.19 0.16 -30.07
C GLY A 122 43.75 -0.54 -28.84
N ARG A 123 43.96 -1.87 -28.91
CA ARG A 123 45.18 -2.54 -28.40
C ARG A 123 45.53 -3.81 -29.19
N GLU A 124 45.79 -3.63 -30.48
CA GLU A 124 46.94 -4.31 -31.09
C GLU A 124 48.21 -3.61 -30.57
N ALA A 125 48.82 -4.12 -29.49
CA ALA A 125 50.21 -3.85 -29.12
C ALA A 125 50.56 -4.59 -27.81
N SER A 126 50.61 -5.91 -27.88
CA SER A 126 51.45 -6.74 -27.00
C SER A 126 51.62 -8.06 -27.75
N GLY A 127 52.63 -8.21 -28.61
CA GLY A 127 54.04 -8.01 -28.26
C GLY A 127 54.59 -9.37 -27.87
N ARG A 128 54.85 -10.18 -28.89
CA ARG A 128 55.77 -11.33 -28.91
C ARG A 128 56.76 -11.34 -27.74
N ALA A 129 56.62 -12.32 -26.85
CA ALA A 129 57.72 -12.84 -26.06
C ALA A 129 57.47 -14.33 -25.77
N GLY A 130 58.26 -15.18 -26.42
CA GLY A 130 58.70 -16.45 -25.85
C GLY A 130 57.73 -17.62 -25.87
N GLN A 131 57.37 -18.12 -27.05
CA GLN A 131 56.97 -19.52 -27.20
C GLN A 131 58.00 -20.23 -28.07
N GLY A 132 59.10 -20.63 -27.42
CA GLY A 132 59.95 -21.70 -27.88
C GLY A 132 59.57 -22.93 -27.08
N GLU A 133 58.94 -23.91 -27.72
CA GLU A 133 58.91 -25.33 -27.37
C GLU A 133 58.06 -26.05 -28.42
N ALA A 134 58.71 -26.45 -29.51
CA ALA A 134 58.37 -27.64 -30.29
C ALA A 134 59.40 -27.80 -31.40
N ASN A 135 60.20 -28.87 -31.26
CA ASN A 135 61.08 -29.49 -32.26
C ASN A 135 62.49 -28.89 -32.42
#